data_AF-A0A557P368-F1
#
_entry.id   AF-A0A557P368-F1
#
_cell.length_a   1.000
_cell.length_b   1.000
_cell.length_c   1.000
_cell.angle_alpha   90.00
_cell.angle_beta   90.00
_cell.angle_gamma   90.00
#
_symmetry.space_group_name_H-M   'P 1'
#
loop_
_entity.id
_entity.type
_entity.pdbx_description
1 polymer ?
#
loop_
_entity_poly.entity_id
_entity_poly.type
_entity_poly.pdbx_seq_one_letter_code
_entity_poly.pdbx_strand_id
1 'polypeptide(L)'
;MWKWLFIGFLAISQVSNAQINASNLQLVGEARMTYLFWDIYDARLYSSSGDYSTQRFPVLLSLSYLRDFKAKDIVKATNEQWLHLGKDSLVGQYDKTLMSLWPDIKQGDTLSVLVENNQTSAFFYNGKKLGVIRDASFTESFIAIWLSPKTSHPKVRQQLIGQ
;
A
#
# COMPACT_ATOMS: atom_id res chain seq x y z
N MET A 1 -4.78 -40.97 -39.71
CA MET A 1 -4.84 -41.28 -38.27
C MET A 1 -3.48 -40.95 -37.65
N TRP A 2 -3.39 -39.89 -36.84
CA TRP A 2 -2.49 -39.81 -35.67
C TRP A 2 -2.90 -38.58 -34.83
N LYS A 3 -3.40 -38.80 -33.61
CA LYS A 3 -3.65 -37.74 -32.61
C LYS A 3 -2.38 -37.59 -31.78
N TRP A 4 -1.82 -36.39 -31.70
CA TRP A 4 -0.84 -36.06 -30.66
C TRP A 4 -1.60 -35.39 -29.51
N LEU A 5 -1.70 -36.10 -28.38
CA LEU A 5 -2.14 -35.52 -27.10
C LEU A 5 -0.93 -34.86 -26.45
N PHE A 6 -0.85 -33.53 -26.51
CA PHE A 6 -0.02 -32.77 -25.59
C PHE A 6 -0.76 -32.66 -24.26
N ILE A 7 -0.35 -33.45 -23.28
CA ILE A 7 -0.72 -33.22 -21.88
C ILE A 7 0.12 -32.05 -21.40
N GLY A 8 -0.47 -30.85 -21.44
CA GLY A 8 0.12 -29.67 -20.82
C GLY A 8 0.16 -29.84 -19.31
N PHE A 9 1.36 -30.02 -18.76
CA PHE A 9 1.59 -29.97 -17.32
C PHE A 9 1.47 -28.50 -16.90
N LEU A 10 0.30 -28.09 -16.40
CA LEU A 10 0.13 -26.78 -15.79
C LEU A 10 0.87 -26.79 -14.46
N ALA A 11 2.06 -26.21 -14.43
CA ALA A 11 2.75 -25.88 -13.20
C ALA A 11 1.94 -24.79 -12.49
N ILE A 12 1.09 -25.19 -11.54
CA ILE A 12 0.44 -24.26 -10.63
C ILE A 12 1.53 -23.73 -9.70
N SER A 13 2.05 -22.55 -9.99
CA SER A 13 2.96 -21.84 -9.10
C SER A 13 2.29 -21.66 -7.75
N GLN A 14 2.85 -22.30 -6.73
CA GLN A 14 2.44 -22.17 -5.33
C GLN A 14 2.65 -20.70 -4.91
N VAL A 15 1.63 -19.86 -5.04
CA VAL A 15 1.64 -18.52 -4.45
C VAL A 15 1.60 -18.72 -2.94
N SER A 16 2.74 -18.55 -2.28
CA SER A 16 2.84 -18.59 -0.82
C SER A 16 1.76 -17.71 -0.20
N ASN A 17 0.86 -18.28 0.61
CA ASN A 17 -0.14 -17.54 1.37
C ASN A 17 0.49 -16.88 2.60
N ALA A 18 1.54 -16.07 2.38
CA ALA A 18 2.10 -15.26 3.45
C ALA A 18 1.05 -14.22 3.86
N GLN A 19 0.62 -14.27 5.12
CA GLN A 19 -0.30 -13.31 5.72
C GLN A 19 0.48 -12.17 6.38
N ILE A 20 -0.16 -11.02 6.59
CA ILE A 20 0.41 -9.95 7.41
C ILE A 20 0.61 -10.48 8.83
N ASN A 21 1.84 -10.50 9.32
CA ASN A 21 2.11 -10.74 10.74
C ASN A 21 2.17 -9.40 11.47
N ALA A 22 1.02 -8.94 11.97
CA ALA A 22 0.89 -7.70 12.74
C ALA A 22 0.87 -7.90 14.26
N SER A 23 1.19 -9.11 14.75
CA SER A 23 1.02 -9.48 16.17
C SER A 23 1.76 -8.60 17.18
N ASN A 24 2.84 -7.93 16.74
CA ASN A 24 3.65 -7.03 17.57
C ASN A 24 3.46 -5.54 17.20
N LEU A 25 2.41 -5.19 16.46
CA LEU A 25 2.11 -3.81 16.08
C LEU A 25 0.87 -3.31 16.84
N GLN A 26 0.95 -2.08 17.31
CA GLN A 26 -0.08 -1.37 18.05
C GLN A 26 -0.60 -0.21 17.21
N LEU A 27 -1.89 0.08 17.33
CA LEU A 27 -2.53 1.18 16.61
C LEU A 27 -1.93 2.51 17.09
N VAL A 28 -1.50 3.34 16.14
CA VAL A 28 -1.13 4.73 16.38
C VAL A 28 -2.35 5.63 16.24
N GLY A 29 -3.06 5.48 15.13
CA GLY A 29 -4.21 6.32 14.80
C GLY A 29 -4.95 5.82 13.58
N GLU A 30 -6.17 6.32 13.43
CA GLU A 30 -7.04 6.04 12.30
C GLU A 30 -7.71 7.31 11.80
N ALA A 31 -7.96 7.37 10.49
CA ALA A 31 -8.51 8.56 9.85
C ALA A 31 -9.34 8.17 8.64
N ARG A 32 -10.43 8.90 8.40
CA ARG A 32 -11.21 8.76 7.17
C ARG A 32 -10.72 9.73 6.11
N MET A 33 -10.43 9.20 4.92
CA MET A 33 -10.14 10.00 3.75
C MET A 33 -11.43 10.30 2.98
N THR A 34 -11.79 11.59 2.91
CA THR A 34 -12.93 12.09 2.14
C THR A 34 -12.43 13.04 1.06
N TYR A 35 -12.89 12.85 -0.17
CA TYR A 35 -12.62 13.76 -1.28
C TYR A 35 -13.94 14.37 -1.76
N LEU A 36 -14.03 15.71 -1.70
CA LEU A 36 -15.29 16.47 -1.81
C LEU A 36 -16.33 16.00 -0.79
N PHE A 37 -17.28 15.17 -1.21
CA PHE A 37 -18.37 14.62 -0.39
C PHE A 37 -18.35 13.08 -0.37
N TRP A 38 -17.32 12.46 -0.94
CA TRP A 38 -17.19 11.03 -1.04
C TRP A 38 -16.15 10.48 -0.09
N ASP A 39 -16.57 9.58 0.79
CA ASP A 39 -15.65 8.75 1.56
C ASP A 39 -14.94 7.77 0.62
N ILE A 40 -13.60 7.74 0.70
CA ILE A 40 -12.72 6.97 -0.18
C ILE A 40 -12.21 5.72 0.54
N TYR A 41 -11.61 5.89 1.72
CA TYR A 41 -11.11 4.80 2.55
C TYR A 41 -11.00 5.23 4.02
N ASP A 42 -10.99 4.24 4.91
CA ASP A 42 -10.52 4.39 6.27
C ASP A 42 -9.04 3.95 6.34
N ALA A 43 -8.16 4.86 6.76
CA ALA A 43 -6.75 4.58 6.93
C ALA A 43 -6.44 4.28 8.39
N ARG A 44 -5.53 3.32 8.63
CA ARG A 44 -5.00 3.00 9.96
C ARG A 44 -3.49 2.86 9.90
N LEU A 45 -2.81 3.44 10.89
CA LEU A 45 -1.37 3.34 11.06
C LEU A 45 -1.07 2.55 12.32
N TYR A 46 -0.14 1.60 12.21
CA TYR A 46 0.36 0.82 13.33
C TYR A 46 1.89 0.91 13.41
N SER A 47 2.42 0.89 14.62
CA SER A 47 3.87 0.84 14.91
C SER A 47 4.15 -0.14 16.03
N SER A 48 5.42 -0.44 16.31
CA SER A 48 5.79 -1.33 17.41
C SER A 48 5.44 -0.78 18.80
N SER A 49 5.38 0.55 18.97
CA SER A 49 5.12 1.18 20.27
C SER A 49 3.74 1.82 20.40
N GLY A 50 2.95 1.87 19.32
CA GLY A 50 1.70 2.65 19.29
C GLY A 50 1.92 4.16 19.10
N ASP A 51 3.17 4.61 18.98
CA ASP A 51 3.50 6.00 18.66
C ASP A 51 4.12 6.09 17.25
N TYR A 52 3.89 7.21 16.56
CA TYR A 52 4.57 7.51 15.31
C TYR A 52 5.79 8.43 15.52
N SER A 53 6.91 8.02 14.95
CA SER A 53 8.11 8.84 14.77
C SER A 53 8.63 8.64 13.36
N THR A 54 9.09 9.72 12.73
CA THR A 54 9.74 9.67 11.41
C THR A 54 10.89 8.65 11.43
N GLN A 55 10.99 7.83 10.37
CA GLN A 55 12.04 6.81 10.19
C GLN A 55 12.13 5.74 11.30
N ARG A 56 11.10 5.61 12.15
CA ARG A 56 11.00 4.49 13.08
C ARG A 56 10.17 3.38 12.45
N PHE A 57 10.83 2.28 12.12
CA PHE A 57 10.24 1.08 11.55
C PHE A 57 10.26 -0.08 12.58
N PRO A 58 9.42 -1.11 12.42
CA PRO A 58 8.43 -1.29 11.37
C PRO A 58 7.17 -0.42 11.55
N VAL A 59 6.51 -0.09 10.43
CA VAL A 59 5.17 0.51 10.43
C VAL A 59 4.26 -0.21 9.44
N LEU A 60 3.00 -0.37 9.79
CA LEU A 60 1.96 -0.89 8.90
C LEU A 60 0.95 0.23 8.62
N LEU A 61 0.80 0.59 7.36
CA LEU A 61 -0.27 1.45 6.88
C LEU A 61 -1.31 0.60 6.16
N SER A 62 -2.56 0.69 6.58
CA SER A 62 -3.69 -0.06 6.03
C SER A 62 -4.77 0.87 5.53
N LEU A 63 -5.28 0.64 4.32
CA LEU A 63 -6.33 1.42 3.67
C LEU A 63 -7.51 0.51 3.36
N SER A 64 -8.60 0.65 4.10
CA SER A 64 -9.86 -0.08 3.87
C SER A 64 -10.77 0.75 2.99
N TYR A 65 -10.94 0.34 1.74
CA TYR A 65 -11.62 1.12 0.71
C TYR A 65 -13.14 1.07 0.86
N LEU A 66 -13.76 2.23 0.70
CA LEU A 66 -15.20 2.42 0.80
C LEU A 66 -15.86 2.51 -0.58
N ARG A 67 -15.08 2.34 -1.67
CA ARG A 67 -15.52 2.34 -3.08
C ARG A 67 -14.62 1.46 -3.94
N ASP A 68 -15.11 1.19 -5.16
CA ASP A 68 -14.37 0.49 -6.21
C ASP A 68 -13.33 1.40 -6.87
N PHE A 69 -12.14 0.87 -7.11
CA PHE A 69 -11.08 1.54 -7.88
C PHE A 69 -10.37 0.56 -8.81
N LYS A 70 -10.04 1.01 -10.03
CA LYS A 70 -9.13 0.26 -10.89
C LYS A 70 -7.69 0.43 -10.40
N ALA A 71 -6.87 -0.61 -10.52
CA ALA A 71 -5.45 -0.53 -10.13
C ALA A 71 -4.74 0.66 -10.78
N LYS A 72 -5.01 0.90 -12.07
CA LYS A 72 -4.47 2.04 -12.84
C LYS A 72 -4.81 3.40 -12.24
N ASP A 73 -5.98 3.54 -11.63
CA ASP A 73 -6.43 4.81 -11.06
C ASP A 73 -5.71 5.07 -9.72
N ILE A 74 -5.43 4.00 -8.96
CA ILE A 74 -4.61 4.07 -7.74
C ILE A 74 -3.15 4.41 -8.08
N VAL A 75 -2.59 3.81 -9.14
CA VAL A 75 -1.23 4.13 -9.62
C VAL A 75 -1.16 5.58 -10.09
N LYS A 76 -2.14 6.05 -10.87
CA LYS A 76 -2.23 7.45 -11.29
C LYS A 76 -2.29 8.40 -10.09
N ALA A 77 -3.16 8.12 -9.12
CA ALA A 77 -3.27 8.92 -7.91
C ALA A 77 -1.96 8.93 -7.10
N THR A 78 -1.24 7.80 -7.02
CA THR A 78 0.07 7.71 -6.36
C THR A 78 1.08 8.67 -7.00
N ASN A 79 1.15 8.68 -8.34
CA ASN A 79 2.01 9.60 -9.09
C ASN A 79 1.63 11.07 -8.87
N GLU A 80 0.33 11.40 -8.85
CA GLU A 80 -0.15 12.77 -8.55
C GLU A 80 0.27 13.21 -7.13
N GLN A 81 0.23 12.31 -6.15
CA GLN A 81 0.70 12.60 -4.79
C GLN A 81 2.21 12.77 -4.71
N TRP A 82 2.99 11.98 -5.45
CA TRP A 82 4.43 12.19 -5.54
C TRP A 82 4.80 13.52 -6.19
N LEU A 83 4.11 13.91 -7.25
CA LEU A 83 4.29 15.23 -7.85
C LEU A 83 3.98 16.35 -6.84
N HIS A 84 2.89 16.23 -6.08
CA HIS A 84 2.57 17.19 -5.01
C HIS A 84 3.67 17.29 -3.94
N LEU A 85 4.31 16.17 -3.61
CA LEU A 85 5.41 16.10 -2.65
C LEU A 85 6.77 16.54 -3.22
N GLY A 86 6.84 16.94 -4.49
CA GLY A 86 8.09 17.29 -5.18
C GLY A 86 8.99 16.08 -5.44
N LYS A 87 8.39 14.90 -5.67
CA LYS A 87 9.07 13.63 -5.98
C LYS A 87 8.98 13.30 -7.47
N ASP A 88 9.21 14.32 -8.29
CA ASP A 88 9.03 14.29 -9.75
C ASP A 88 9.84 13.16 -10.42
N SER A 89 11.03 12.86 -9.90
CA SER A 89 11.88 11.77 -10.42
C SER A 89 11.26 10.38 -10.28
N LEU A 90 10.30 10.19 -9.38
CA LEU A 90 9.63 8.90 -9.16
C LEU A 90 8.37 8.76 -10.02
N VAL A 91 7.86 9.85 -10.59
CA VAL A 91 6.62 9.84 -11.39
C VAL A 91 6.81 8.92 -12.60
N GLY A 92 5.97 7.89 -12.70
CA GLY A 92 6.04 6.89 -13.76
C GLY A 92 7.09 5.78 -13.55
N GLN A 93 8.03 5.95 -12.62
CA GLN A 93 9.15 5.03 -12.43
C GLN A 93 8.68 3.63 -11.98
N TYR A 94 7.65 3.58 -11.12
CA TYR A 94 7.17 2.34 -10.52
C TYR A 94 5.85 1.84 -11.13
N ASP A 95 5.32 2.49 -12.16
CA ASP A 95 3.99 2.18 -12.72
C ASP A 95 3.84 0.71 -13.10
N LYS A 96 4.79 0.16 -13.85
CA LYS A 96 4.75 -1.25 -14.27
C LYS A 96 4.78 -2.20 -13.05
N THR A 97 5.58 -1.88 -12.05
CA THR A 97 5.70 -2.68 -10.82
C THR A 97 4.40 -2.65 -10.04
N LEU A 98 3.83 -1.46 -9.82
CA LEU A 98 2.58 -1.28 -9.08
C LEU A 98 1.39 -1.89 -9.82
N MET A 99 1.31 -1.74 -11.15
CA MET A 99 0.27 -2.35 -11.99
C MET A 99 0.33 -3.89 -12.01
N SER A 100 1.53 -4.47 -11.86
CA SER A 100 1.70 -5.91 -11.73
C SER A 100 1.32 -6.42 -10.34
N LEU A 101 1.49 -5.58 -9.32
CA LEU A 101 1.34 -5.94 -7.92
C LEU A 101 -0.09 -5.77 -7.42
N TRP A 102 -0.73 -4.64 -7.74
CA TRP A 102 -2.03 -4.27 -7.19
C TRP A 102 -3.18 -4.78 -8.06
N PRO A 103 -4.14 -5.52 -7.49
CA PRO A 103 -5.37 -5.85 -8.19
C PRO A 103 -6.30 -4.62 -8.27
N ASP A 104 -7.37 -4.75 -9.05
CA ASP A 104 -8.52 -3.85 -8.88
C ASP A 104 -9.08 -3.98 -7.47
N ILE A 105 -9.48 -2.86 -6.87
CA ILE A 105 -10.03 -2.77 -5.52
C ILE A 105 -11.54 -2.69 -5.60
N LYS A 106 -12.22 -3.47 -4.76
CA LYS A 106 -13.66 -3.37 -4.51
C LYS A 106 -13.94 -2.67 -3.19
N GLN A 107 -15.12 -2.09 -3.09
CA GLN A 107 -15.61 -1.61 -1.80
C GLN A 107 -15.56 -2.75 -0.76
N GLY A 108 -14.95 -2.45 0.39
CA GLY A 108 -14.70 -3.41 1.48
C GLY A 108 -13.31 -4.04 1.44
N ASP A 109 -12.58 -3.96 0.32
CA ASP A 109 -11.22 -4.47 0.25
C ASP A 109 -10.22 -3.58 1.00
N THR A 110 -9.12 -4.20 1.41
CA THR A 110 -8.03 -3.52 2.12
C THR A 110 -6.71 -3.72 1.40
N LEU A 111 -6.03 -2.61 1.10
CA LEU A 111 -4.63 -2.59 0.65
C LEU A 111 -3.76 -2.14 1.82
N SER A 112 -2.69 -2.86 2.11
CA SER A 112 -1.77 -2.53 3.20
C SER A 112 -0.31 -2.57 2.75
N VAL A 113 0.52 -1.72 3.35
CA VAL A 113 1.97 -1.75 3.22
C VAL A 113 2.60 -1.88 4.60
N LEU A 114 3.39 -2.94 4.79
CA LEU A 114 4.31 -3.08 5.92
C LEU A 114 5.68 -2.58 5.48
N VAL A 115 6.18 -1.55 6.14
CA VAL A 115 7.56 -1.11 5.99
C VAL A 115 8.40 -1.80 7.06
N GLU A 116 9.31 -2.66 6.64
CA GLU A 116 10.22 -3.41 7.51
C GLU A 116 11.41 -2.55 7.97
N ASN A 117 12.16 -3.01 8.97
CA ASN A 117 13.34 -2.31 9.50
C ASN A 117 14.42 -2.02 8.45
N ASN A 118 14.51 -2.87 7.43
CA ASN A 118 15.44 -2.70 6.30
C ASN A 118 14.87 -1.79 5.20
N GLN A 119 13.75 -1.09 5.44
CA GLN A 119 13.06 -0.23 4.49
C GLN A 119 12.54 -0.97 3.25
N THR A 120 12.20 -2.26 3.40
CA THR A 120 11.44 -3.00 2.39
C THR A 120 9.95 -2.71 2.56
N SER A 121 9.27 -2.36 1.47
CA SER A 121 7.82 -2.25 1.43
C SER A 121 7.20 -3.58 1.03
N ALA A 122 6.54 -4.26 1.96
CA ALA A 122 5.75 -5.47 1.69
C ALA A 122 4.27 -5.11 1.54
N PHE A 123 3.69 -5.40 0.38
CA PHE A 123 2.31 -5.10 0.06
C PHE A 123 1.40 -6.30 0.28
N PHE A 124 0.19 -6.01 0.74
CA PHE A 124 -0.82 -7.01 1.03
C PHE A 124 -2.21 -6.53 0.58
N TYR A 125 -3.01 -7.46 0.10
CA TYR A 125 -4.41 -7.27 -0.28
C TYR A 125 -5.26 -8.24 0.53
N ASN A 126 -6.21 -7.71 1.31
CA ASN A 126 -7.05 -8.47 2.22
C ASN A 126 -6.23 -9.42 3.12
N GLY A 127 -5.11 -8.91 3.65
CA GLY A 127 -4.19 -9.66 4.51
C GLY A 127 -3.21 -10.58 3.76
N LYS A 128 -3.46 -10.91 2.49
CA LYS A 128 -2.60 -11.78 1.68
C LYS A 128 -1.49 -10.98 1.00
N LYS A 129 -0.24 -11.45 1.13
CA LYS A 129 0.92 -10.81 0.51
C LYS A 129 0.81 -10.80 -1.02
N LEU A 130 0.96 -9.62 -1.59
CA LEU A 130 1.07 -9.39 -3.03
C LEU A 130 2.52 -9.50 -3.50
N GLY A 131 3.45 -8.93 -2.72
CA GLY A 131 4.86 -8.85 -3.11
C GLY A 131 5.63 -7.81 -2.29
N VAL A 132 6.85 -7.52 -2.72
CA VAL A 132 7.75 -6.59 -2.02
C VAL A 132 8.46 -5.67 -2.99
N ILE A 133 8.73 -4.44 -2.57
CA ILE A 133 9.60 -3.48 -3.25
C ILE A 133 10.77 -3.17 -2.31
N ARG A 134 11.98 -3.48 -2.74
CA ARG A 134 13.23 -3.32 -1.97
C ARG A 134 14.00 -2.09 -2.45
N ASP A 135 13.38 -0.94 -2.26
CA ASP A 135 13.93 0.36 -2.64
C ASP A 135 13.55 1.37 -1.56
N ALA A 136 14.56 1.96 -0.90
CA ALA A 136 14.35 2.91 0.17
C ALA A 136 13.72 4.22 -0.33
N SER A 137 14.10 4.68 -1.53
CA SER A 137 13.54 5.90 -2.14
C SER A 137 12.05 5.73 -2.43
N PHE A 138 11.67 4.57 -2.97
CA PHE A 138 10.26 4.19 -3.11
C PHE A 138 9.57 4.17 -1.75
N THR A 139 10.13 3.43 -0.80
CA THR A 139 9.49 3.16 0.51
C THR A 139 9.22 4.44 1.28
N GLU A 140 10.22 5.30 1.42
CA GLU A 140 10.09 6.59 2.10
C GLU A 140 9.08 7.48 1.37
N SER A 141 9.15 7.56 0.04
CA SER A 141 8.26 8.43 -0.75
C SER A 141 6.83 7.92 -0.80
N PHE A 142 6.61 6.61 -0.77
CA PHE A 142 5.28 6.01 -0.79
C PHE A 142 4.53 6.32 0.51
N ILE A 143 5.10 5.99 1.68
CA ILE A 143 4.44 6.29 2.96
C ILE A 143 4.35 7.79 3.25
N ALA A 144 5.23 8.60 2.67
CA ALA A 144 5.17 10.06 2.77
C ALA A 144 3.86 10.65 2.23
N ILE A 145 3.16 9.97 1.31
CA ILE A 145 1.84 10.38 0.83
C ILE A 145 0.87 10.62 2.00
N TRP A 146 0.95 9.80 3.05
CA TRP A 146 0.12 9.93 4.25
C TRP A 146 0.85 10.59 5.42
N LEU A 147 2.14 10.32 5.59
CA LEU A 147 2.86 10.61 6.83
C LEU A 147 3.75 11.88 6.76
N SER A 148 3.98 12.42 5.56
CA SER A 148 4.75 13.65 5.39
C SER A 148 4.00 14.85 5.95
N PRO A 149 4.66 15.78 6.65
CA PRO A 149 4.03 17.07 7.01
C PRO A 149 3.60 17.89 5.78
N LYS A 150 4.10 17.56 4.58
CA LYS A 150 3.71 18.15 3.29
C LYS A 150 2.64 17.36 2.55
N THR A 151 1.96 16.40 3.20
CA THR A 151 0.86 15.67 2.56
C THR A 151 -0.22 16.64 2.07
N SER A 152 -0.92 16.27 1.00
CA SER A 152 -2.10 16.96 0.53
C SER A 152 -3.29 16.87 1.50
N HIS A 153 -3.24 15.96 2.50
CA HIS A 153 -4.31 15.71 3.46
C HIS A 153 -3.84 15.88 4.92
N PRO A 154 -3.50 17.10 5.37
CA PRO A 154 -2.88 17.32 6.68
C PRO A 154 -3.76 16.89 7.86
N LYS A 155 -5.09 17.02 7.76
CA LYS A 155 -6.03 16.56 8.81
C LYS A 155 -6.05 15.04 8.96
N VAL A 156 -6.04 14.32 7.83
CA VAL A 156 -5.96 12.86 7.79
C VAL A 156 -4.65 12.40 8.44
N ARG A 157 -3.55 13.07 8.11
CA ARG A 157 -2.25 12.80 8.73
C ARG A 157 -2.29 12.98 10.24
N GLN A 158 -2.80 14.11 10.75
CA GLN A 158 -2.86 14.39 12.19
C GLN A 158 -3.54 13.23 12.94
N GLN A 159 -4.73 12.84 12.48
CA GLN A 159 -5.46 11.71 13.05
C GLN A 159 -4.68 10.38 12.95
N LEU A 160 -4.04 10.09 11.81
CA LEU A 160 -3.24 8.87 11.63
C LEU A 160 -2.04 8.77 12.57
N ILE A 161 -1.42 9.90 12.91
CA ILE A 161 -0.23 9.95 13.77
C ILE A 161 -0.57 10.26 15.24
N GLY A 162 -1.86 10.26 15.60
CA GLY A 162 -2.33 10.49 16.98
C GLY A 162 -2.20 11.94 17.46
N GLN A 163 -2.35 12.92 16.55
CA GLN A 163 -2.24 14.36 16.82
C GLN A 163 -3.54 15.12 16.57
#